data_AF-A0AAP0RGF3-F1
#
_entry.id   AF-A0AAP0RGF3-F1
#
_cell.length_a   1.000
_cell.length_b   1.000
_cell.length_c   1.000
_cell.angle_alpha   90.00
_cell.angle_beta   90.00
_cell.angle_gamma   90.00
#
_symmetry.space_group_name_H-M   'P 1'
#
loop_
_entity.id
_entity.type
_entity.pdbx_description
1 polymer ?
#
loop_
_entity_poly.entity_id
_entity_poly.type
_entity_poly.pdbx_seq_one_letter_code
_entity_poly.pdbx_strand_id
1 'polypeptide(L)'
;MAVSVSVLAIITSLHLIAFVLAVGAERRRSTAKVLPDEYDEKTFCVYGSDASTVYGLTAFGLLLISQTVVNAVTKCLCFGRGLVGGSSSTWAVFFFIISWVDFLGAEACLLAGSARNAYHTKYRGNFGLNDISCATLRKGVFAAGAALTLLSLMGSILYYWAHSRADTGGWEKHHNEGLGMTTSNYSQHQSQQQQPGEFEKV
;
A
#
# COMPACT_ATOMS: atom_id res chain seq x y z
N MET A 1 -2.63 -7.36 -16.90
CA MET A 1 -2.97 -5.95 -17.13
C MET A 1 -1.68 -5.21 -17.44
N ALA A 2 -1.61 -4.44 -18.53
CA ALA A 2 -0.45 -3.58 -18.77
C ALA A 2 -0.35 -2.50 -17.68
N VAL A 3 0.87 -2.08 -17.34
CA VAL A 3 1.11 -1.00 -16.38
C VAL A 3 0.43 0.28 -16.89
N SER A 4 -0.56 0.78 -16.16
CA SER A 4 -1.21 2.06 -16.49
C SER A 4 -0.41 3.21 -15.91
N VAL A 5 0.13 4.05 -16.79
CA VAL A 5 0.87 5.27 -16.41
C VAL A 5 -0.01 6.21 -15.60
N SER A 6 -1.30 6.32 -15.94
CA SER A 6 -2.26 7.16 -15.22
C SER A 6 -2.44 6.71 -13.77
N VAL A 7 -2.50 5.39 -13.52
CA VAL A 7 -2.63 4.85 -12.16
C VAL A 7 -1.39 5.15 -11.33
N LEU A 8 -0.20 4.94 -11.90
CA LEU A 8 1.06 5.29 -11.25
C LEU A 8 1.16 6.79 -10.95
N ALA A 9 0.75 7.66 -11.88
CA ALA A 9 0.73 9.11 -11.68
C ALA A 9 -0.21 9.53 -10.54
N ILE A 10 -1.39 8.91 -10.44
CA ILE A 10 -2.34 9.18 -9.35
C ILE A 10 -1.76 8.73 -8.00
N ILE A 11 -1.25 7.50 -7.90
CA ILE A 11 -0.68 6.97 -6.65
C ILE A 11 0.51 7.82 -6.19
N THR A 12 1.43 8.13 -7.10
CA THR A 12 2.62 8.93 -6.80
C THR A 12 2.25 10.34 -6.36
N SER A 13 1.36 11.03 -7.08
CA SER A 13 0.94 12.39 -6.71
C SER A 13 0.26 12.42 -5.34
N LEU A 14 -0.65 11.48 -5.04
CA LEU A 14 -1.32 11.41 -3.74
C LEU A 14 -0.32 11.21 -2.59
N HIS A 15 0.63 10.28 -2.74
CA HIS A 15 1.66 10.05 -1.71
C HIS A 15 2.62 11.23 -1.56
N LEU A 16 3.02 11.88 -2.65
CA LEU A 16 3.91 13.04 -2.59
C LEU A 16 3.24 14.23 -1.91
N ILE A 17 1.96 14.48 -2.21
CA ILE A 17 1.18 15.52 -1.52
C ILE A 17 1.04 15.16 -0.04
N ALA A 18 0.67 13.91 0.29
CA ALA A 18 0.57 13.46 1.67
C ALA A 18 1.90 13.60 2.44
N PHE A 19 3.03 13.26 1.82
CA PHE A 19 4.37 13.45 2.38
C PHE A 19 4.65 14.92 2.68
N VAL A 20 4.39 15.82 1.73
CA VAL A 20 4.58 17.27 1.93
C VAL A 20 3.70 17.79 3.06
N LEU A 21 2.44 17.34 3.13
CA LEU A 21 1.53 17.71 4.22
C LEU A 21 2.00 17.14 5.57
N ALA A 22 2.53 15.92 5.62
CA ALA A 22 3.08 15.33 6.84
C ALA A 22 4.32 16.09 7.34
N VAL A 23 5.23 16.48 6.43
CA VAL A 23 6.36 17.35 6.76
C VAL A 23 5.87 18.74 7.19
N GLY A 24 4.84 19.27 6.53
CA GLY A 24 4.17 20.50 6.89
C GLY A 24 3.58 20.45 8.31
N ALA A 25 2.96 19.33 8.67
CA ALA A 25 2.42 19.06 9.99
C ALA A 25 3.53 19.04 11.07
N GLU A 26 4.68 18.43 10.79
CA GLU A 26 5.84 18.45 11.70
C GLU A 26 6.43 19.87 11.85
N ARG A 27 6.54 20.64 10.76
CA ARG A 27 7.06 22.01 10.80
C ARG A 27 6.11 23.00 11.48
N ARG A 28 4.80 22.81 11.34
CA ARG A 28 3.75 23.67 11.92
C ARG A 28 3.20 23.14 13.24
N ARG A 29 3.90 22.20 13.86
CA ARG A 29 3.59 21.63 15.17
C ARG A 29 3.27 22.72 16.19
N SER A 30 2.19 22.55 16.95
CA SER A 30 1.84 23.47 18.03
C SER A 30 2.95 23.47 19.08
N THR A 31 3.57 24.62 19.30
CA THR A 31 4.50 24.85 20.41
C THR A 31 3.72 25.49 21.55
N ALA A 32 3.95 25.01 22.77
CA ALA A 32 3.41 25.63 23.97
C ALA A 32 4.27 26.84 24.33
N LYS A 33 3.65 28.00 24.53
CA LYS A 33 4.30 29.15 25.18
C LYS A 33 3.76 29.27 26.59
N VAL A 34 4.67 29.37 27.56
CA VAL A 34 4.33 29.71 28.94
C VAL A 34 4.13 31.22 28.98
N LEU A 35 2.93 31.67 29.32
CA LEU A 35 2.65 33.07 29.58
C LEU A 35 2.32 33.25 31.07
N PRO A 36 2.90 34.27 31.73
CA PRO A 36 2.48 34.67 33.07
C PRO A 36 1.10 35.34 33.01
N ASP A 37 0.24 35.08 33.98
CA ASP A 37 -1.01 35.82 34.17
C ASP A 37 -0.71 37.21 34.78
N GLU A 38 -1.50 38.22 34.38
CA GLU A 38 -1.30 39.62 34.80
C GLU A 38 -1.87 39.88 36.21
N TYR A 39 -2.75 38.99 36.70
CA TYR A 39 -3.53 39.19 37.93
C TYR A 39 -3.33 38.12 39.01
N ASP A 40 -2.62 37.03 38.72
CA ASP A 40 -2.40 35.90 39.64
C ASP A 40 -1.00 35.31 39.41
N GLU A 41 -0.37 34.72 40.42
CA GLU A 41 0.98 34.10 40.32
C GLU A 41 0.94 32.76 39.54
N LYS A 42 0.01 32.63 38.61
CA LYS A 42 -0.26 31.41 37.83
C LYS A 42 0.32 31.55 36.44
N THR A 43 1.01 30.52 35.99
CA THR A 43 1.48 30.39 34.62
C THR A 43 0.51 29.52 33.83
N PHE A 44 0.16 29.93 32.61
CA PHE A 44 -0.69 29.13 31.73
C PHE A 44 0.02 28.82 30.42
N CYS A 45 -0.16 27.60 29.92
CA CYS A 45 0.36 27.19 28.61
C CYS A 45 -0.62 27.64 27.52
N VAL A 46 -0.19 28.52 26.62
CA VAL A 46 -0.92 28.81 25.38
C VAL A 46 -0.38 27.90 24.28
N TYR A 47 -1.25 27.06 23.73
CA TYR A 47 -0.96 26.24 22.56
C TYR A 47 -1.30 27.00 21.28
N GLY A 48 -0.42 26.89 20.28
CA GLY A 48 -0.64 27.43 18.95
C GLY A 48 -1.74 26.71 18.16
N SER A 49 -2.16 27.32 17.05
CA SER A 49 -3.25 26.89 16.14
C SER A 49 -3.22 25.40 15.73
N ASP A 50 -4.40 24.83 15.48
CA ASP A 50 -4.65 23.46 14.98
C ASP A 50 -4.17 23.17 13.55
N ALA A 51 -3.35 24.05 12.96
CA ALA A 51 -2.85 23.90 11.59
C ALA A 51 -2.20 22.52 11.37
N SER A 52 -1.33 22.07 12.28
CA SER A 52 -0.67 20.76 12.21
C SER A 52 -1.67 19.59 12.18
N THR A 53 -2.77 19.69 12.95
CA THR A 53 -3.85 18.69 12.95
C THR A 53 -4.53 18.61 11.58
N VAL A 54 -4.83 19.76 10.96
CA VAL A 54 -5.47 19.81 9.63
C VAL A 54 -4.55 19.20 8.58
N TYR A 55 -3.26 19.56 8.59
CA TYR A 55 -2.27 18.97 7.67
C TYR A 55 -2.15 17.44 7.87
N GLY A 56 -2.10 16.98 9.12
CA GLY A 56 -2.01 15.55 9.45
C GLY A 56 -3.24 14.75 9.02
N LEU A 57 -4.45 15.25 9.30
CA LEU A 57 -5.71 14.62 8.88
C LEU A 57 -5.90 14.65 7.35
N THR A 58 -5.45 15.70 6.68
CA THR A 58 -5.50 15.78 5.22
C THR A 58 -4.52 14.77 4.60
N ALA A 59 -3.31 14.66 5.14
CA ALA A 59 -2.34 13.64 4.71
C ALA A 59 -2.90 12.22 4.88
N PHE A 60 -3.50 11.94 6.04
CA PHE A 60 -4.20 10.69 6.33
C PHE A 60 -5.28 10.37 5.28
N GLY A 61 -6.15 11.33 4.98
CA GLY A 61 -7.19 11.16 3.96
C GLY A 61 -6.62 10.85 2.56
N LEU A 62 -5.54 11.51 2.16
CA LEU A 62 -4.91 11.27 0.85
C LEU A 62 -4.26 9.88 0.75
N LEU A 63 -3.63 9.40 1.83
CA LEU A 63 -3.05 8.05 1.86
C LEU A 63 -4.15 6.99 1.80
N LEU A 64 -5.25 7.17 2.53
CA LEU A 64 -6.42 6.28 2.45
C LEU A 64 -6.96 6.19 1.02
N ILE A 65 -7.12 7.34 0.36
CA ILE A 65 -7.59 7.38 -1.02
C ILE A 65 -6.59 6.62 -1.92
N SER A 66 -5.29 6.87 -1.77
CA SER A 66 -4.29 6.19 -2.59
C SER A 66 -4.29 4.67 -2.38
N GLN A 67 -4.35 4.20 -1.13
CA GLN A 67 -4.41 2.77 -0.82
C GLN A 67 -5.70 2.13 -1.37
N THR A 68 -6.82 2.85 -1.30
CA THR A 68 -8.11 2.41 -1.87
C THR A 68 -8.03 2.28 -3.39
N VAL A 69 -7.40 3.24 -4.08
CA VAL A 69 -7.19 3.19 -5.53
C VAL A 69 -6.34 1.98 -5.93
N VAL A 70 -5.23 1.72 -5.23
CA VAL A 70 -4.38 0.54 -5.48
C VAL A 70 -5.17 -0.76 -5.33
N ASN A 71 -5.93 -0.88 -4.25
CA ASN A 71 -6.75 -2.07 -3.99
C ASN A 71 -7.87 -2.25 -5.03
N ALA A 72 -8.53 -1.16 -5.44
CA ALA A 72 -9.58 -1.19 -6.44
C ALA A 72 -9.05 -1.61 -7.82
N VAL A 73 -7.92 -1.06 -8.25
CA VAL A 73 -7.31 -1.40 -9.55
C VAL A 73 -6.77 -2.83 -9.57
N THR A 74 -6.23 -3.30 -8.44
CA THR A 74 -5.73 -4.69 -8.31
C THR A 74 -6.82 -5.70 -7.90
N LYS A 75 -8.08 -5.27 -7.83
CA LYS A 75 -9.28 -6.06 -7.49
C LYS A 75 -9.21 -6.79 -6.15
N CYS A 76 -8.38 -6.32 -5.21
CA CYS A 76 -7.99 -7.01 -3.98
C CYS A 76 -7.51 -8.46 -4.24
N LEU A 77 -6.35 -8.84 -3.71
CA LEU A 77 -5.88 -10.24 -3.79
C LEU A 77 -6.90 -11.26 -3.24
N CYS A 78 -7.89 -10.81 -2.45
CA CYS A 78 -9.01 -11.60 -1.93
C CYS A 78 -10.10 -11.97 -2.96
N PHE A 79 -10.28 -11.23 -4.06
CA PHE A 79 -11.34 -11.48 -5.05
C PHE A 79 -10.81 -11.69 -6.48
N GLY A 80 -9.50 -11.59 -6.70
CA GLY A 80 -8.86 -11.91 -7.97
C GLY A 80 -8.77 -13.43 -8.24
N ARG A 81 -8.72 -13.83 -9.52
CA ARG A 81 -8.25 -15.18 -9.89
C ARG A 81 -6.87 -15.37 -9.25
N GLY A 82 -6.70 -16.43 -8.47
CA GLY A 82 -5.44 -16.70 -7.77
C GLY A 82 -4.25 -16.48 -8.71
N LEU A 83 -3.31 -15.62 -8.29
CA LEU A 83 -2.08 -15.36 -9.03
C LEU A 83 -1.45 -16.71 -9.39
N VAL A 84 -1.38 -17.01 -10.70
CA VAL A 84 -0.86 -18.29 -11.22
C VAL A 84 0.51 -18.54 -10.57
N GLY A 85 0.64 -19.71 -9.94
CA GLY A 85 1.76 -20.06 -9.07
C GLY A 85 3.11 -19.90 -9.77
N GLY A 86 3.92 -18.95 -9.28
CA GLY A 86 5.27 -18.69 -9.77
C GLY A 86 6.01 -17.69 -8.88
N SER A 87 7.34 -17.62 -8.99
CA SER A 87 8.21 -16.75 -8.17
C SER A 87 7.78 -15.26 -8.18
N SER A 88 7.22 -14.77 -9.28
CA SER A 88 6.69 -13.40 -9.41
C SER A 88 5.46 -13.13 -8.53
N SER A 89 4.68 -14.17 -8.19
CA SER A 89 3.50 -14.07 -7.31
C SER A 89 3.91 -13.84 -5.86
N THR A 90 4.91 -14.57 -5.37
CA THR A 90 5.46 -14.41 -4.01
C THR A 90 6.01 -12.99 -3.80
N TRP A 91 6.66 -12.42 -4.81
CA TRP A 91 7.20 -11.06 -4.72
C TRP A 91 6.10 -10.00 -4.66
N ALA A 92 5.01 -10.19 -5.41
CA ALA A 92 3.85 -9.30 -5.35
C ALA A 92 3.19 -9.33 -3.95
N VAL A 93 3.03 -10.52 -3.36
CA VAL A 93 2.47 -10.66 -2.00
C VAL A 93 3.38 -10.00 -0.96
N PHE A 94 4.70 -10.15 -1.08
CA PHE A 94 5.64 -9.51 -0.17
C PHE A 94 5.54 -7.98 -0.21
N PHE A 95 5.55 -7.38 -1.40
CA PHE A 95 5.39 -5.92 -1.52
C PHE A 95 4.00 -5.44 -1.12
N PHE A 96 2.96 -6.26 -1.33
CA PHE A 96 1.64 -5.98 -0.80
C PHE A 96 1.68 -5.86 0.73
N ILE A 97 2.24 -6.85 1.42
CA ILE A 97 2.34 -6.82 2.89
C ILE A 97 3.13 -5.59 3.37
N ILE A 98 4.29 -5.31 2.76
CA ILE A 98 5.08 -4.12 3.10
C ILE A 98 4.27 -2.85 2.90
N SER A 99 3.64 -2.68 1.73
CA SER A 99 2.84 -1.48 1.45
C SER A 99 1.73 -1.26 2.47
N TRP A 100 1.09 -2.34 2.92
CA TRP A 100 0.04 -2.31 3.94
C TRP A 100 0.55 -2.00 5.33
N VAL A 101 1.67 -2.59 5.74
CA VAL A 101 2.28 -2.31 7.05
C VAL A 101 2.75 -0.87 7.12
N ASP A 102 3.42 -0.38 6.09
CA ASP A 102 3.87 1.01 6.02
C ASP A 102 2.70 1.99 5.97
N PHE A 103 1.65 1.66 5.20
CA PHE A 103 0.41 2.43 5.15
C PHE A 103 -0.25 2.53 6.53
N LEU A 104 -0.53 1.40 7.19
CA LEU A 104 -1.16 1.39 8.52
C LEU A 104 -0.28 2.09 9.57
N GLY A 105 1.04 1.94 9.48
CA GLY A 105 1.98 2.64 10.34
C GLY A 105 1.95 4.16 10.11
N ALA A 106 1.91 4.61 8.86
CA ALA A 106 1.80 6.03 8.53
C ALA A 106 0.50 6.63 9.06
N GLU A 107 -0.63 5.95 8.83
CA GLU A 107 -1.96 6.34 9.30
C GLU A 107 -2.02 6.46 10.82
N ALA A 108 -1.51 5.45 11.53
CA ALA A 108 -1.43 5.47 12.99
C ALA A 108 -0.57 6.64 13.49
N CYS A 109 0.56 6.92 12.83
CA CYS A 109 1.43 8.05 13.19
C CYS A 109 0.76 9.39 12.93
N LEU A 110 0.10 9.57 11.78
CA LEU A 110 -0.61 10.81 11.41
C LEU A 110 -1.83 11.06 12.31
N LEU A 111 -2.61 10.02 12.62
CA LEU A 111 -3.74 10.11 13.55
C LEU A 111 -3.25 10.38 14.98
N ALA A 112 -2.25 9.65 15.47
CA ALA A 112 -1.72 9.86 16.81
C ALA A 112 -1.13 11.26 16.97
N GLY A 113 -0.38 11.73 15.97
CA GLY A 113 0.15 13.09 15.92
C GLY A 113 -0.95 14.15 15.94
N SER A 114 -1.97 13.97 15.09
CA SER A 114 -3.10 14.91 14.98
C SER A 114 -3.97 14.94 16.24
N ALA A 115 -4.31 13.76 16.78
CA ALA A 115 -5.12 13.64 18.00
C ALA A 115 -4.40 14.28 19.19
N ARG A 116 -3.12 13.93 19.41
CA ARG A 116 -2.31 14.55 20.47
C ARG A 116 -2.26 16.06 20.29
N ASN A 117 -2.06 16.57 19.07
CA ASN A 117 -2.03 18.01 18.81
C ASN A 117 -3.38 18.69 19.11
N ALA A 118 -4.51 18.08 18.76
CA ALA A 118 -5.86 18.61 19.03
C ALA A 118 -6.28 18.55 20.50
N TYR A 119 -5.83 17.54 21.26
CA TYR A 119 -6.12 17.47 22.70
C TYR A 119 -5.47 18.63 23.46
N HIS A 120 -4.24 19.01 23.08
CA HIS A 120 -3.53 20.09 23.75
C HIS A 120 -4.06 21.49 23.43
N THR A 121 -4.68 21.70 22.26
CA THR A 121 -5.30 22.98 21.90
C THR A 121 -6.69 23.16 22.50
N LYS A 122 -7.48 22.08 22.62
CA LYS A 122 -8.87 22.14 23.12
C LYS A 122 -8.97 22.15 24.65
N TYR A 123 -8.11 21.41 25.35
CA TYR A 123 -8.10 21.37 26.82
C TYR A 123 -7.06 22.36 27.35
N ARG A 124 -7.46 23.63 27.39
CA ARG A 124 -6.75 24.75 28.02
C ARG A 124 -6.63 24.47 29.53
N GLY A 125 -5.66 23.66 29.93
CA GLY A 125 -5.46 23.28 31.33
C GLY A 125 -4.95 24.47 32.14
N ASN A 126 -5.77 24.97 33.05
CA ASN A 126 -5.35 25.89 34.09
C ASN A 126 -4.56 25.08 35.14
N PHE A 127 -3.26 24.88 34.90
CA PHE A 127 -2.42 24.08 35.79
C PHE A 127 -1.94 24.95 36.95
N GLY A 128 -2.60 24.87 38.09
CA GLY A 128 -2.24 25.56 39.34
C GLY A 128 -1.09 24.89 40.10
N LEU A 129 0.01 24.53 39.44
CA LEU A 129 1.21 24.00 40.10
C LEU A 129 2.49 24.50 39.45
N ASN A 130 3.44 24.93 40.28
CA ASN A 130 4.66 25.69 39.95
C ASN A 130 5.76 24.92 39.18
N ASP A 131 5.48 23.70 38.69
CA ASP A 131 6.50 22.82 38.06
C ASP A 131 5.99 22.04 36.82
N ILE A 132 5.03 22.58 36.05
CA ILE A 132 4.54 21.88 34.86
C ILE A 132 5.40 22.17 33.60
N SER A 133 6.17 21.17 33.19
CA SER A 133 6.75 21.11 31.84
C SER A 133 5.60 20.98 30.83
N CYS A 134 5.22 22.07 30.14
CA CYS A 134 4.16 22.05 29.14
C CYS A 134 4.42 20.89 28.16
N ALA A 135 3.52 19.92 28.12
CA ALA A 135 3.66 18.73 27.29
C ALA A 135 3.57 19.10 25.81
N THR A 136 4.70 19.43 25.21
CA THR A 136 4.82 19.46 23.75
C THR A 136 4.79 18.02 23.26
N LEU A 137 4.17 17.79 22.10
CA LEU A 137 4.22 16.52 21.40
C LEU A 137 5.71 16.05 21.36
N ARG A 138 6.03 14.75 21.27
CA ARG A 138 7.43 14.30 21.06
C ARG A 138 7.89 14.50 19.61
N LYS A 139 9.01 15.17 19.38
CA LYS A 139 9.55 15.41 18.02
C LYS A 139 9.62 14.08 17.26
N GLY A 140 9.11 14.06 16.04
CA GLY A 140 9.30 12.93 15.13
C GLY A 140 8.11 12.00 14.90
N VAL A 141 6.93 12.20 15.52
CA VAL A 141 5.75 11.38 15.19
C VAL A 141 5.25 11.66 13.76
N PHE A 142 5.16 12.93 13.36
CA PHE A 142 4.80 13.26 11.97
C PHE A 142 5.96 12.97 11.02
N ALA A 143 7.21 13.11 11.47
CA ALA A 143 8.37 12.70 10.67
C ALA A 143 8.40 11.19 10.39
N ALA A 144 8.06 10.35 11.38
CA ALA A 144 7.91 8.91 11.19
C ALA A 144 6.77 8.61 10.22
N GLY A 145 5.63 9.28 10.36
CA GLY A 145 4.52 9.18 9.39
C GLY A 145 4.94 9.55 7.97
N ALA A 146 5.75 10.60 7.80
CA ALA A 146 6.29 11.00 6.51
C ALA A 146 7.27 9.95 5.93
N ALA A 147 8.13 9.36 6.75
CA ALA A 147 9.03 8.29 6.31
C ALA A 147 8.26 7.04 5.86
N LEU A 148 7.28 6.60 6.66
CA LEU A 148 6.42 5.47 6.34
C LEU A 148 5.56 5.73 5.09
N THR A 149 5.16 6.98 4.85
CA THR A 149 4.49 7.39 3.60
C THR A 149 5.36 7.12 2.37
N LEU A 150 6.66 7.44 2.41
CA LEU A 150 7.56 7.18 1.30
C LEU A 150 7.83 5.68 1.10
N LEU A 151 7.93 4.92 2.20
CA LEU A 151 8.06 3.46 2.13
C LEU A 151 6.79 2.83 1.53
N SER A 152 5.61 3.30 1.94
CA SER A 152 4.33 2.88 1.39
C SER A 152 4.20 3.21 -0.10
N LEU A 153 4.70 4.38 -0.54
CA LEU A 153 4.78 4.73 -1.97
C LEU A 153 5.64 3.73 -2.74
N MET A 154 6.85 3.46 -2.25
CA MET A 154 7.77 2.53 -2.90
C MET A 154 7.16 1.11 -2.95
N GLY A 155 6.59 0.64 -1.84
CA GLY A 155 5.88 -0.63 -1.77
C GLY A 155 4.71 -0.71 -2.73
N SER A 156 3.90 0.35 -2.84
CA SER A 156 2.74 0.42 -3.74
C SER A 156 3.12 0.37 -5.22
N ILE A 157 4.19 1.08 -5.63
CA ILE A 157 4.70 1.04 -7.01
C ILE A 157 5.21 -0.37 -7.35
N LEU A 158 6.02 -0.95 -6.46
CA LEU A 158 6.61 -2.26 -6.66
C LEU A 158 5.54 -3.36 -6.66
N TYR A 159 4.54 -3.25 -5.79
CA TYR A 159 3.37 -4.11 -5.77
C TYR A 159 2.59 -4.02 -7.09
N TYR A 160 2.25 -2.80 -7.54
CA TYR A 160 1.52 -2.61 -8.79
C TYR A 160 2.28 -3.17 -10.00
N TRP A 161 3.60 -2.96 -10.03
CA TRP A 161 4.46 -3.49 -11.09
C TRP A 161 4.52 -5.02 -11.06
N ALA A 162 4.78 -5.62 -9.90
CA ALA A 162 4.82 -7.07 -9.75
C ALA A 162 3.47 -7.72 -10.08
N HIS A 163 2.36 -7.10 -9.65
CA HIS A 163 1.00 -7.53 -9.96
C HIS A 163 0.70 -7.46 -11.47
N SER A 164 1.08 -6.36 -12.14
CA SER A 164 0.90 -6.20 -13.58
C SER A 164 1.63 -7.28 -14.40
N ARG A 165 2.87 -7.61 -14.00
CA ARG A 165 3.68 -8.68 -14.63
C ARG A 165 3.06 -10.07 -14.42
N ALA A 166 2.58 -10.35 -13.21
CA ALA A 166 1.96 -11.63 -12.89
C ALA A 166 0.64 -11.82 -13.66
N ASP A 167 -0.13 -10.75 -13.86
CA ASP A 167 -1.39 -10.79 -14.60
C ASP A 167 -1.18 -10.90 -16.13
N THR A 168 -0.03 -10.45 -16.67
CA THR A 168 0.36 -10.76 -18.07
C THR A 168 0.95 -12.17 -18.23
N GLY A 169 1.51 -12.75 -17.17
CA GLY A 169 2.15 -14.07 -17.20
C GLY A 169 1.20 -15.25 -17.44
N GLY A 170 -0.12 -15.06 -17.30
CA GLY A 170 -1.12 -16.08 -17.65
C GLY A 170 -1.26 -16.35 -19.15
N TRP A 171 -0.71 -15.48 -20.02
CA TRP A 171 -0.80 -15.61 -21.48
C TRP A 171 0.53 -16.01 -22.14
N GLU A 172 1.64 -15.95 -21.40
CA GLU A 172 2.96 -16.28 -21.92
C GLU A 172 3.41 -17.67 -21.42
N LYS A 173 3.26 -18.67 -22.30
CA LYS A 173 3.76 -20.06 -22.27
C LYS A 173 2.87 -21.15 -21.65
N HIS A 174 1.79 -21.48 -22.36
CA HIS A 174 1.56 -22.88 -22.79
C HIS A 174 1.78 -22.99 -24.30
N HIS A 175 2.94 -22.57 -24.81
CA HIS A 175 3.29 -22.78 -26.23
C HIS A 175 4.14 -24.04 -26.46
N ASN A 176 4.44 -24.80 -25.41
CA ASN A 176 5.21 -26.05 -25.47
C ASN A 176 4.62 -27.15 -24.56
N GLU A 177 3.31 -27.16 -24.34
CA GLU A 177 2.66 -28.42 -24.00
C GLU A 177 2.29 -29.08 -25.32
N GLY A 178 3.29 -29.75 -25.90
CA GLY A 178 3.07 -30.76 -26.90
C GLY A 178 2.12 -31.78 -26.30
N LEU A 179 0.84 -31.66 -26.66
CA LEU A 179 -0.15 -32.70 -26.56
C LEU A 179 0.40 -33.90 -27.32
N GLY A 180 1.14 -34.76 -26.62
CA GLY A 180 1.48 -36.11 -27.05
C GLY A 180 0.21 -36.95 -27.07
N MET A 181 -0.70 -36.64 -27.99
CA MET A 181 -1.78 -37.53 -28.36
C MET A 181 -1.18 -38.58 -29.31
N THR A 182 -1.41 -39.84 -28.96
CA THR A 182 -1.14 -41.07 -29.73
C THR A 182 0.28 -41.64 -29.66
N THR A 183 0.51 -42.47 -28.64
CA THR A 183 1.20 -43.76 -28.82
C THR A 183 0.39 -44.84 -28.10
N SER A 184 -0.79 -45.15 -28.63
CA SER A 184 -1.40 -46.46 -28.43
C SER A 184 -0.58 -47.46 -29.23
N ASN A 185 0.38 -48.08 -28.54
CA ASN A 185 1.14 -49.21 -29.05
C ASN A 185 0.17 -50.42 -29.11
N TYR A 186 -0.61 -50.52 -30.19
CA TYR A 186 -1.47 -51.66 -30.47
C TYR A 186 -1.12 -52.21 -31.87
N SER A 187 -0.41 -53.34 -31.85
CA SER A 187 -0.38 -54.38 -32.88
C SER A 187 0.06 -53.99 -34.30
N GLN A 188 1.37 -53.79 -34.47
CA GLN A 188 2.05 -54.17 -35.72
C GLN A 188 2.30 -55.70 -35.68
N HIS A 189 1.24 -56.49 -35.86
CA HIS A 189 1.31 -57.93 -36.11
C HIS A 189 0.23 -58.29 -37.13
N GLN A 190 0.41 -57.82 -38.38
CA GLN A 190 -0.41 -58.26 -39.50
C GLN A 190 0.46 -58.59 -40.72
N SER A 191 1.48 -59.40 -40.48
CA SER A 191 2.23 -60.10 -41.52
C SER A 191 2.21 -61.60 -41.26
N GLN A 192 1.00 -62.18 -41.31
CA GLN A 192 0.72 -63.58 -41.68
C GLN A 192 -0.79 -63.86 -41.50
N GLN A 193 -1.60 -63.59 -42.53
CA GLN A 193 -2.63 -64.54 -43.01
C GLN A 193 -3.46 -63.95 -44.17
N GLN A 194 -3.55 -64.78 -45.21
CA GLN A 194 -4.67 -64.93 -46.14
C GLN A 194 -4.99 -63.82 -47.16
N GLN A 195 -4.40 -64.01 -48.34
CA GLN A 195 -4.96 -63.86 -49.69
C GLN A 195 -6.52 -63.90 -49.78
N PRO A 196 -7.14 -63.05 -50.61
CA PRO A 196 -8.36 -63.43 -51.33
C PRO A 196 -8.05 -63.50 -52.84
N GLY A 197 -8.46 -64.61 -53.45
CA GLY A 197 -8.54 -64.71 -54.91
C GLY A 197 -9.84 -64.08 -55.42
N GLU A 198 -9.76 -63.49 -56.60
CA GLU A 198 -10.91 -63.40 -57.51
C GLU A 198 -10.44 -63.53 -58.97
N PHE A 199 -10.79 -64.68 -59.55
CA PHE A 199 -11.15 -64.98 -60.95
C PHE A 199 -10.41 -64.30 -62.12
N GLU A 200 -9.71 -65.11 -62.92
CA GLU A 200 -9.75 -65.00 -64.38
C GLU A 200 -10.09 -66.36 -65.03
N LYS A 201 -10.94 -66.24 -66.03
CA LYS A 201 -11.63 -67.26 -66.84
C LYS A 201 -10.69 -67.85 -67.90
N VAL A 202 -10.99 -69.10 -68.29
CA VAL A 202 -10.65 -69.88 -69.51
C VAL A 202 -9.88 -71.15 -69.19
#